data_AF-F2JP57-F1
#
_entry.id   AF-F2JP57-F1
#
_cell.length_a   1.000
_cell.length_b   1.000
_cell.length_c   1.000
_cell.angle_alpha   90.00
_cell.angle_beta   90.00
_cell.angle_gamma   90.00
#
_symmetry.space_group_name_H-M   'P 1'
#
loop_
_entity.id
_entity.type
_entity.pdbx_description
1 polymer ?
#
loop_
_entity_poly.entity_id
_entity_poly.type
_entity_poly.pdbx_seq_one_letter_code
_entity_poly.pdbx_strand_id
1 'polypeptide(L)'
;MGKLYQFPEHKRYNSYKAPTYSEDQQLLQGMMHALIATYQEKISQLESYKEEIRALNETKCDTAKEMLQLVKQMQKLFFKYGVYCNFYRFYTLNHLYILYFNDTNLIYTFEDNHRMDVNPYTPSQFEEQFSNYPFTLNLEDEVFEAFDKQIQDLRITIITLTNTQI
;
A
#
# COMPACT_ATOMS: atom_id res chain seq x y z
N MET A 1 -58.76 43.80 46.03
CA MET A 1 -57.99 44.22 44.85
C MET A 1 -56.58 43.65 44.97
N GLY A 2 -56.28 42.54 44.28
CA GLY A 2 -54.98 41.88 44.33
C GLY A 2 -54.02 42.51 43.33
N LYS A 3 -52.82 42.87 43.78
CA LYS A 3 -51.74 43.33 42.89
C LYS A 3 -51.20 42.12 42.12
N LEU A 4 -51.48 42.07 40.82
CA LEU A 4 -50.91 41.08 39.91
C LEU A 4 -49.40 41.32 39.81
N TYR A 5 -48.60 40.37 40.26
CA TYR A 5 -47.15 40.38 40.07
C TYR A 5 -46.86 40.02 38.61
N GLN A 6 -46.35 40.95 37.80
CA GLN A 6 -45.81 40.64 36.49
C GLN A 6 -44.39 40.09 36.67
N PHE A 7 -44.19 38.83 36.27
CA PHE A 7 -42.86 38.23 36.17
C PHE A 7 -42.08 38.90 35.04
N PRO A 8 -40.79 39.23 35.23
CA PRO A 8 -39.98 39.79 34.15
C PRO A 8 -39.78 38.74 33.06
N GLU A 9 -40.15 39.09 31.84
CA GLU A 9 -39.98 38.27 30.65
C GLU A 9 -38.51 37.86 30.51
N HIS A 10 -38.28 36.55 30.40
CA HIS A 10 -36.96 35.98 30.11
C HIS A 10 -36.40 36.61 28.83
N LYS A 11 -35.34 37.40 28.97
CA LYS A 11 -34.58 37.91 27.83
C LYS A 11 -33.98 36.72 27.08
N ARG A 12 -34.63 36.45 25.95
CA ARG A 12 -34.16 35.88 24.68
C ARG A 12 -32.71 35.38 24.68
N TYR A 13 -32.59 34.08 24.41
CA TYR A 13 -31.50 33.40 23.70
C TYR A 13 -30.13 34.09 23.76
N ASN A 14 -29.23 33.56 24.60
CA ASN A 14 -27.81 33.65 24.31
C ASN A 14 -27.61 33.04 22.92
N SER A 15 -27.46 33.89 21.89
CA SER A 15 -26.85 33.43 20.65
C SER A 15 -25.45 33.00 21.02
N TYR A 16 -25.19 31.70 20.93
CA TYR A 16 -23.83 31.20 20.92
C TYR A 16 -23.15 31.88 19.73
N LYS A 17 -22.39 32.95 19.99
CA LYS A 17 -21.42 33.44 19.01
C LYS A 17 -20.44 32.30 18.82
N ALA A 18 -20.36 31.79 17.59
CA ALA A 18 -19.31 30.86 17.23
C ALA A 18 -17.97 31.46 17.67
N PRO A 19 -17.06 30.67 18.27
CA PRO A 19 -15.76 31.17 18.69
C PRO A 19 -15.06 31.81 17.48
N THR A 20 -14.68 33.07 17.60
CA THR A 20 -13.90 33.76 16.57
C THR A 20 -12.47 33.29 16.71
N TYR A 21 -12.07 32.32 15.88
CA TYR A 21 -10.69 31.84 15.81
C TYR A 21 -9.74 32.97 15.41
N SER A 22 -8.55 33.02 16.02
CA SER A 22 -7.49 33.94 15.57
C SER A 22 -7.04 33.60 14.14
N GLU A 23 -6.45 34.56 13.42
CA GLU A 23 -5.90 34.30 12.06
C GLU A 23 -4.94 33.11 12.06
N ASP A 24 -4.12 32.97 13.11
CA ASP A 24 -3.20 31.85 13.29
C ASP A 24 -3.94 30.50 13.47
N GLN A 25 -5.06 30.49 14.20
CA GLN A 25 -5.88 29.28 14.38
C GLN A 25 -6.58 28.88 13.08
N GLN A 26 -7.06 29.84 12.29
CA GLN A 26 -7.66 29.58 10.98
C GLN A 26 -6.62 29.04 9.99
N LEU A 27 -5.40 29.59 10.01
CA LEU A 27 -4.30 29.10 9.19
C LEU A 27 -3.89 27.67 9.59
N LEU A 28 -3.79 27.39 10.89
CA LEU A 28 -3.46 26.04 11.38
C LEU A 28 -4.57 25.03 11.02
N GLN A 29 -5.84 25.40 11.15
CA GLN A 29 -6.96 24.58 10.68
C GLN A 29 -6.83 24.30 9.18
N GLY A 30 -6.57 25.32 8.36
CA GLY A 30 -6.39 25.15 6.92
C GLY A 30 -5.24 24.20 6.56
N MET A 31 -4.09 24.33 7.25
CA MET A 31 -2.96 23.43 7.08
C MET A 31 -3.29 21.99 7.48
N MET A 32 -4.01 21.79 8.59
CA MET A 32 -4.45 20.45 9.01
C MET A 32 -5.43 19.82 8.01
N HIS A 33 -6.36 20.59 7.45
CA HIS A 33 -7.28 20.09 6.42
C HIS A 33 -6.53 19.69 5.14
N ALA A 34 -5.57 20.52 4.70
CA ALA A 34 -4.73 20.20 3.55
C ALA A 34 -3.91 18.91 3.79
N LEU A 35 -3.33 18.76 4.97
CA LEU A 35 -2.55 17.57 5.33
C LEU A 35 -3.42 16.31 5.36
N ILE A 36 -4.63 16.38 5.94
CA ILE A 36 -5.62 15.29 5.93
C ILE A 36 -5.97 14.91 4.49
N ALA A 37 -6.24 15.88 3.62
CA ALA A 37 -6.56 15.62 2.22
C ALA A 37 -5.39 14.92 1.50
N THR A 38 -4.14 15.34 1.75
CA THR A 38 -2.96 14.67 1.21
C THR A 38 -2.83 13.22 1.69
N TYR A 39 -3.10 12.94 2.97
CA TYR A 39 -3.08 11.56 3.48
C TYR A 39 -4.22 10.70 2.93
N GLN A 40 -5.41 11.27 2.74
CA GLN A 40 -6.52 10.58 2.10
C GLN A 40 -6.18 10.21 0.65
N GLU A 41 -5.61 11.15 -0.12
CA GLU A 41 -5.16 10.87 -1.49
C GLU A 41 -4.09 9.77 -1.50
N LYS A 42 -3.15 9.81 -0.55
CA LYS A 42 -2.11 8.78 -0.42
C LYS A 42 -2.68 7.40 -0.13
N ILE A 43 -3.71 7.30 0.72
CA ILE A 43 -4.42 6.04 0.97
C ILE A 43 -5.04 5.51 -0.32
N SER A 44 -5.80 6.34 -1.05
CA SER A 44 -6.42 5.93 -2.33
C SER A 44 -5.39 5.45 -3.34
N GLN A 45 -4.23 6.11 -3.40
CA GLN A 45 -3.11 5.67 -4.24
C GLN A 45 -2.59 4.29 -3.80
N LEU A 46 -2.31 4.08 -2.51
CA LEU A 46 -1.82 2.79 -2.00
C LEU A 46 -2.82 1.65 -2.24
N GLU A 47 -4.13 1.91 -2.08
CA GLU A 47 -5.19 0.93 -2.37
C GLU A 47 -5.21 0.56 -3.86
N SER A 48 -5.14 1.55 -4.76
CA SER A 48 -5.05 1.30 -6.20
C SER A 48 -3.82 0.46 -6.56
N TYR A 49 -2.66 0.75 -5.94
CA TYR A 49 -1.43 0.02 -6.20
C TYR A 49 -1.48 -1.42 -5.71
N LYS A 50 -2.10 -1.63 -4.54
CA LYS A 50 -2.33 -2.97 -3.99
C LYS A 50 -3.15 -3.82 -4.96
N GLU A 51 -4.21 -3.26 -5.54
CA GLU A 51 -5.05 -3.96 -6.51
C GLU A 51 -4.34 -4.18 -7.86
N GLU A 52 -3.56 -3.21 -8.35
CA GLU A 52 -2.69 -3.40 -9.53
C GLU A 52 -1.71 -4.57 -9.33
N ILE A 53 -1.05 -4.64 -8.18
CA ILE A 53 -0.09 -5.72 -7.85
C ILE A 53 -0.82 -7.05 -7.65
N ARG A 54 -1.99 -7.04 -7.01
CA ARG A 54 -2.81 -8.23 -6.81
C ARG A 54 -3.29 -8.81 -8.15
N ALA A 55 -3.64 -7.98 -9.11
CA ALA A 55 -4.01 -8.41 -10.45
C ALA A 55 -2.85 -9.08 -11.22
N LEU A 56 -1.60 -8.79 -10.84
CA LEU A 56 -0.43 -9.48 -11.38
C LEU A 56 -0.19 -10.82 -10.69
N ASN A 57 -0.69 -11.04 -9.48
CA ASN A 57 -0.55 -12.34 -8.83
C ASN A 57 -1.20 -13.44 -9.69
N GLU A 58 -0.63 -14.64 -9.69
CA GLU A 58 -1.07 -15.75 -10.54
C GLU A 58 -0.94 -15.50 -12.05
N THR A 59 -0.24 -14.44 -12.48
CA THR A 59 0.08 -14.25 -13.89
C THR A 59 0.92 -15.43 -14.41
N LYS A 60 0.45 -16.01 -15.51
CA LYS A 60 1.15 -17.10 -16.20
C LYS A 60 2.11 -16.53 -17.24
N CYS A 61 3.30 -17.09 -17.29
CA CYS A 61 4.30 -16.84 -18.31
C CYS A 61 4.61 -18.17 -18.99
N ASP A 62 4.51 -18.24 -20.31
CA ASP A 62 4.73 -19.48 -21.06
C ASP A 62 6.23 -19.75 -21.28
N THR A 63 7.06 -18.72 -21.09
CA THR A 63 8.52 -18.80 -21.27
C THR A 63 9.31 -18.10 -20.17
N ALA A 64 10.58 -18.48 -20.00
CA ALA A 64 11.48 -17.84 -19.05
C ALA A 64 11.73 -16.37 -19.38
N LYS A 65 11.72 -16.03 -20.68
CA LYS A 65 11.86 -14.66 -21.15
C LYS A 65 10.68 -13.78 -20.70
N GLU A 66 9.45 -14.28 -20.81
CA GLU A 66 8.26 -13.59 -20.34
C GLU A 66 8.29 -13.40 -18.82
N MET A 67 8.70 -14.42 -18.07
CA MET A 67 8.90 -14.32 -16.62
C MET A 67 9.89 -13.20 -16.27
N LEU A 68 11.05 -13.14 -16.92
CA LEU A 68 12.06 -12.09 -16.69
C LEU A 68 11.55 -10.69 -17.09
N GLN A 69 10.71 -10.60 -18.13
CA GLN A 69 10.07 -9.34 -18.49
C GLN A 69 9.04 -8.89 -17.45
N LEU A 70 8.24 -9.82 -16.94
CA LEU A 70 7.28 -9.57 -15.87
C LEU A 70 8.00 -9.07 -14.60
N VAL A 71 9.09 -9.73 -14.21
CA VAL A 71 9.94 -9.27 -13.09
C VAL A 71 10.39 -7.82 -13.28
N LYS A 72 10.88 -7.44 -14.47
CA LYS A 72 11.28 -6.05 -14.76
C LYS A 72 10.12 -5.07 -14.72
N GLN A 73 8.93 -5.47 -15.19
CA GLN A 73 7.73 -4.64 -15.11
C GLN A 73 7.32 -4.42 -13.66
N MET A 74 7.35 -5.47 -12.85
CA MET A 74 7.08 -5.41 -11.43
C MET A 74 8.09 -4.52 -10.71
N GLN A 75 9.40 -4.70 -10.93
CA GLN A 75 10.44 -3.83 -10.36
C GLN A 75 10.16 -2.35 -10.62
N LYS A 76 9.77 -1.98 -11.84
CA LYS A 76 9.41 -0.60 -12.19
C LYS A 76 8.17 -0.12 -11.44
N LEU A 77 7.17 -0.98 -11.29
CA LEU A 77 5.92 -0.68 -10.61
C LEU A 77 6.15 -0.51 -9.10
N PHE A 78 6.87 -1.45 -8.47
CA PHE A 78 7.33 -1.38 -7.09
C PHE A 78 8.19 -0.13 -6.82
N PHE A 79 9.15 0.18 -7.70
CA PHE A 79 9.97 1.40 -7.60
C PHE A 79 9.14 2.68 -7.71
N LYS A 80 8.22 2.76 -8.67
CA LYS A 80 7.30 3.90 -8.84
C LYS A 80 6.49 4.17 -7.58
N TYR A 81 6.14 3.12 -6.85
CA TYR A 81 5.31 3.21 -5.65
C TYR A 81 6.09 3.21 -4.34
N GLY A 82 7.43 3.15 -4.39
CA GLY A 82 8.30 3.20 -3.21
C GLY A 82 8.21 1.95 -2.34
N VAL A 83 7.82 0.82 -2.91
CA VAL A 83 7.72 -0.46 -2.23
C VAL A 83 8.89 -1.33 -2.67
N TYR A 84 9.57 -1.94 -1.71
CA TYR A 84 10.72 -2.79 -1.97
C TYR A 84 10.31 -4.25 -1.83
N CYS A 85 10.57 -5.04 -2.85
CA CYS A 85 10.34 -6.48 -2.87
C CYS A 85 11.69 -7.18 -2.93
N ASN A 86 12.03 -7.99 -1.94
CA ASN A 86 13.35 -8.63 -1.84
C ASN A 86 13.53 -9.68 -2.95
N PHE A 87 12.49 -10.46 -3.20
CA PHE A 87 12.49 -11.52 -4.20
C PHE A 87 11.11 -11.74 -4.80
N TYR A 88 11.06 -12.30 -6.00
CA TYR A 88 9.83 -12.77 -6.64
C TYR A 88 9.82 -14.28 -6.71
N ARG A 89 8.71 -14.88 -6.29
CA ARG A 89 8.53 -16.33 -6.33
C ARG A 89 7.68 -16.72 -7.52
N PHE A 90 8.10 -17.78 -8.20
CA PHE A 90 7.34 -18.42 -9.27
C PHE A 90 7.26 -19.91 -8.99
N TYR A 91 6.20 -20.54 -9.48
CA TYR A 91 6.08 -22.00 -9.48
C TYR A 91 5.79 -22.51 -10.89
N THR A 92 6.22 -23.73 -11.16
CA THR A 92 5.94 -24.45 -12.39
C THR A 92 5.02 -25.63 -12.10
N LEU A 93 4.44 -26.21 -13.14
CA LEU A 93 3.61 -27.41 -13.03
C LEU A 93 4.39 -28.65 -12.54
N ASN A 94 5.72 -28.63 -12.62
CA ASN A 94 6.58 -29.75 -12.25
C ASN A 94 7.06 -29.68 -10.79
N HIS A 95 6.36 -28.94 -9.92
CA HIS A 95 6.75 -28.71 -8.52
C HIS A 95 8.12 -28.03 -8.35
N LEU A 96 8.62 -27.36 -9.39
CA LEU A 96 9.80 -26.51 -9.31
C LEU A 96 9.37 -25.09 -8.93
N TYR A 97 9.93 -24.60 -7.83
CA TYR A 97 9.83 -23.22 -7.39
C TYR A 97 11.06 -22.45 -7.82
N ILE A 98 10.86 -21.18 -8.14
CA ILE A 98 11.90 -20.25 -8.56
C ILE A 98 11.83 -19.02 -7.67
N LEU A 99 12.99 -18.56 -7.21
CA LEU A 99 13.16 -17.32 -6.48
C LEU A 99 14.11 -16.41 -7.24
N TYR A 100 13.58 -15.29 -7.70
CA TYR A 100 14.36 -14.23 -8.32
C TYR A 100 14.70 -13.18 -7.25
N PHE A 101 15.97 -12.98 -6.91
CA PHE A 101 16.40 -11.97 -5.95
C PHE A 101 16.73 -10.64 -6.64
N ASN A 102 16.11 -9.55 -6.19
CA ASN A 102 16.28 -8.23 -6.81
C ASN A 102 17.68 -7.65 -6.64
N ASP A 103 18.29 -7.79 -5.46
CA ASP A 103 19.58 -7.15 -5.17
C ASP A 103 20.73 -7.75 -5.97
N THR A 104 20.71 -9.06 -6.14
CA THR A 104 21.80 -9.82 -6.75
C THR A 104 21.51 -10.17 -8.21
N ASN A 105 20.28 -9.99 -8.68
CA ASN A 105 19.78 -10.50 -9.97
C ASN A 105 20.06 -12.00 -10.17
N LEU A 106 20.02 -12.76 -9.07
CA LEU A 106 20.26 -14.21 -9.07
C LEU A 106 18.94 -14.96 -8.96
N ILE A 107 18.88 -16.10 -9.64
CA ILE A 107 17.70 -16.94 -9.72
C ILE A 107 18.04 -18.28 -9.10
N TYR A 108 17.32 -18.64 -8.04
CA TYR A 108 17.43 -19.93 -7.39
C TYR A 108 16.24 -20.78 -7.75
N THR A 109 16.45 -22.08 -7.88
CA THR A 109 15.39 -23.05 -8.12
C THR A 109 15.39 -24.08 -7.01
N PHE A 110 14.22 -24.62 -6.67
CA PHE A 110 14.10 -25.69 -5.68
C PHE A 110 12.84 -26.50 -5.89
N GLU A 111 12.89 -27.77 -5.56
CA GLU A 111 11.72 -28.65 -5.56
C GLU A 111 11.07 -28.67 -4.17
N ASP A 112 9.77 -28.93 -4.12
CA ASP A 112 8.89 -28.86 -2.93
C ASP A 112 9.41 -29.60 -1.68
N ASN A 113 10.36 -30.54 -1.84
CA ASN A 113 10.91 -31.35 -0.76
C ASN A 113 12.43 -31.19 -0.49
N HIS A 114 13.16 -30.30 -1.16
CA HIS A 114 14.63 -30.20 -1.05
C HIS A 114 15.18 -28.77 -0.86
N ARG A 115 16.41 -28.71 -0.31
CA ARG A 115 17.21 -27.48 -0.12
C ARG A 115 17.34 -26.73 -1.44
N MET A 116 17.33 -25.38 -1.37
CA MET A 116 17.62 -24.52 -2.52
C MET A 116 18.85 -25.01 -3.27
N ASP A 117 18.72 -25.08 -4.60
CA ASP A 117 19.83 -25.50 -5.43
C ASP A 117 21.03 -24.59 -5.16
N VAL A 118 22.19 -25.19 -4.95
CA VAL A 118 23.36 -24.49 -4.36
C VAL A 118 23.96 -23.49 -5.36
N ASN A 119 23.65 -23.68 -6.66
CA ASN A 119 24.15 -22.86 -7.75
C ASN A 119 23.05 -21.96 -8.31
N PRO A 120 23.10 -20.65 -8.04
CA PRO A 120 22.16 -19.71 -8.65
C PRO A 120 22.43 -19.53 -10.15
N TYR A 121 21.37 -19.25 -10.89
CA TYR A 121 21.41 -18.87 -12.29
C TYR A 121 21.47 -17.35 -12.44
N THR A 122 22.25 -16.89 -13.42
CA THR A 122 22.06 -15.56 -13.99
C THR A 122 20.83 -15.53 -14.91
N PRO A 123 20.23 -14.36 -15.21
CA PRO A 123 19.06 -14.29 -16.09
C PRO A 123 19.26 -14.95 -17.45
N SER A 124 20.45 -14.80 -18.04
CA SER A 124 20.77 -15.42 -19.34
C SER A 124 20.86 -16.94 -19.25
N GLN A 125 21.52 -17.48 -18.22
CA GLN A 125 21.61 -18.93 -18.00
C GLN A 125 20.23 -19.55 -17.71
N PHE A 126 19.40 -18.84 -16.95
CA PHE A 126 18.05 -19.27 -16.65
C PHE A 126 17.17 -19.31 -17.91
N GLU A 127 17.26 -18.30 -18.77
CA GLU A 127 16.51 -18.25 -20.03
C GLU A 127 16.88 -19.41 -20.96
N GLU A 128 18.16 -19.74 -21.07
CA GLU A 128 18.63 -20.88 -21.88
C GLU A 128 18.12 -22.23 -21.33
N GLN A 129 18.27 -22.44 -20.02
CA GLN A 129 17.98 -23.73 -19.39
C GLN A 129 16.47 -23.99 -19.25
N PHE A 130 15.65 -22.95 -19.05
CA PHE A 130 14.22 -23.08 -18.81
C PHE A 130 13.35 -22.42 -19.89
N SER A 131 13.87 -22.27 -21.10
CA SER A 131 13.22 -21.61 -22.25
C SER A 131 11.77 -22.05 -22.51
N ASN A 132 11.45 -23.33 -22.31
CA ASN A 132 10.15 -23.93 -22.62
C ASN A 132 9.30 -24.28 -21.39
N TYR A 133 9.61 -23.71 -20.22
CA TYR A 133 8.85 -23.99 -18.99
C TYR A 133 7.75 -22.93 -18.79
N PRO A 134 6.51 -23.34 -18.45
CA PRO A 134 5.50 -22.42 -17.99
C PRO A 134 5.72 -22.09 -16.50
N PHE A 135 5.64 -20.80 -16.18
CA PHE A 135 5.78 -20.25 -14.85
C PHE A 135 4.51 -19.56 -14.44
N THR A 136 4.18 -19.61 -13.16
CA THR A 136 3.11 -18.82 -12.57
C THR A 136 3.68 -18.00 -11.43
N LEU A 137 3.44 -16.69 -11.46
CA LEU A 137 3.84 -15.77 -10.40
C LEU A 137 3.07 -16.09 -9.13
N ASN A 138 3.78 -16.15 -8.01
CA ASN A 138 3.21 -16.25 -6.69
C ASN A 138 3.84 -15.18 -5.81
N LEU A 139 3.10 -14.11 -5.55
CA LEU A 139 3.51 -13.07 -4.63
C LEU A 139 3.19 -13.48 -3.20
N GLU A 140 4.12 -13.26 -2.28
CA GLU A 140 3.91 -13.54 -0.86
C GLU A 140 2.93 -12.55 -0.25
N ASP A 141 2.14 -13.03 0.71
CA ASP A 141 1.17 -12.23 1.46
C ASP A 141 1.84 -11.04 2.17
N GLU A 142 3.11 -11.20 2.60
CA GLU A 142 3.92 -10.17 3.26
C GLU A 142 4.00 -8.86 2.44
N VAL A 143 4.02 -8.96 1.11
CA VAL A 143 4.01 -7.79 0.22
C VAL A 143 2.72 -7.00 0.39
N PHE A 144 1.57 -7.69 0.45
CA PHE A 144 0.25 -7.08 0.61
C PHE A 144 0.02 -6.59 2.04
N GLU A 145 0.54 -7.29 3.04
CA GLU A 145 0.50 -6.87 4.45
C GLU A 145 1.25 -5.55 4.67
N ALA A 146 2.37 -5.32 3.96
CA ALA A 146 3.10 -4.06 4.02
C ALA A 146 2.24 -2.88 3.55
N PHE A 147 1.45 -3.05 2.49
CA PHE A 147 0.48 -2.03 2.04
C PHE A 147 -0.61 -1.81 3.09
N ASP A 148 -1.18 -2.88 3.64
CA ASP A 148 -2.25 -2.79 4.63
C ASP A 148 -1.80 -2.06 5.88
N LYS A 149 -0.59 -2.32 6.35
CA LYS A 149 0.01 -1.63 7.50
C LYS A 149 0.19 -0.14 7.22
N GLN A 150 0.75 0.23 6.06
CA GLN A 150 0.91 1.65 5.71
C GLN A 150 -0.44 2.38 5.60
N ILE A 151 -1.44 1.75 4.99
CA ILE A 151 -2.80 2.30 4.89
C ILE A 151 -3.40 2.48 6.29
N GLN A 152 -3.24 1.50 7.17
CA GLN A 152 -3.74 1.56 8.55
C GLN A 152 -3.08 2.70 9.34
N ASP A 153 -1.75 2.85 9.24
CA ASP A 153 -1.01 3.91 9.91
C ASP A 153 -1.46 5.32 9.44
N LEU A 154 -1.70 5.49 8.13
CA LEU A 154 -2.25 6.73 7.59
C LEU A 154 -3.68 7.01 8.08
N ARG A 155 -4.54 5.97 8.14
CA ARG A 155 -5.90 6.10 8.67
C ARG A 155 -5.89 6.54 10.14
N ILE A 156 -5.03 5.94 10.97
CA ILE A 156 -4.86 6.34 12.38
C ILE A 156 -4.37 7.79 12.48
N THR A 157 -3.43 8.19 11.61
CA THR A 157 -2.90 9.55 11.57
C THR A 157 -4.00 10.56 11.22
N ILE A 158 -4.82 10.27 10.21
CA ILE A 158 -5.97 11.12 9.84
C ILE A 158 -6.96 11.25 10.99
N ILE A 159 -7.34 10.14 11.64
CA ILE A 159 -8.25 10.15 12.79
C ILE A 159 -7.68 11.02 13.92
N THR A 160 -6.38 10.88 14.18
CA THR A 160 -5.69 11.67 15.20
C THR A 160 -5.72 13.15 14.86
N LEU A 161 -5.34 13.53 13.64
CA LEU A 161 -5.38 14.93 13.18
C LEU A 161 -6.79 15.51 13.20
N THR A 162 -7.81 14.73 12.82
CA THR A 162 -9.20 15.19 12.82
C THR A 162 -9.72 15.46 14.23
N ASN A 163 -9.27 14.69 15.22
CA ASN A 163 -9.69 14.80 16.62
C ASN A 163 -8.83 15.76 17.44
N THR A 164 -7.70 16.23 16.91
CA THR A 164 -6.86 17.22 17.59
C THR A 164 -7.59 18.56 17.63
N GLN A 165 -7.86 19.03 18.86
CA GLN A 165 -8.44 20.36 19.07
C GLN A 165 -7.36 21.44 18.86
N ILE A 166 -7.73 22.49 18.13
CA ILE A 166 -6.91 23.68 17.83
C ILE A 166 -7.47 24.89 18.57
#